data_AF-A0A2D5AKM2-F1
#
_entry.id   AF-A0A2D5AKM2-F1
#
_cell.length_a   1.000
_cell.length_b   1.000
_cell.length_c   1.000
_cell.angle_alpha   90.00
_cell.angle_beta   90.00
_cell.angle_gamma   90.00
#
_symmetry.space_group_name_H-M   'P 1'
#
loop_
_entity.id
_entity.type
_entity.pdbx_description
1 polymer ?
#
loop_
_entity_poly.entity_id
_entity_poly.type
_entity_poly.pdbx_seq_one_letter_code
_entity_poly.pdbx_strand_id
1 'polypeptide(L)'
;MSVYSNSFQLYRPEAWDFTTFADQLSGVRHIARISKAEIREAVSHGGMPDFYQDSLAWRLIKRRDLLAKVYNVALRDDRAGEAPTVAVPLSSRSERAAAAATYQVPLSEIEKDLVRTGNLDAFHLSGDTKETFIDILAHKATIRPCEKTVLSGIIRDYRHPSGFVMRMNRFNDGEPYRSRRYKSSK
;
A
#
# COMPACT_ATOMS: atom_id res chain seq x y z
N MET A 1 -25.38 -23.19 7.50
CA MET A 1 -24.27 -22.80 8.39
C MET A 1 -23.67 -21.51 7.86
N SER A 2 -23.99 -20.38 8.49
CA SER A 2 -23.39 -19.09 8.16
C SER A 2 -21.92 -19.12 8.59
N VAL A 3 -21.00 -18.88 7.66
CA VAL A 3 -19.57 -18.73 7.96
C VAL A 3 -19.42 -17.35 8.61
N TYR A 4 -19.72 -17.28 9.92
CA TYR A 4 -19.52 -16.08 10.70
C TYR A 4 -18.02 -15.76 10.74
N SER A 5 -17.68 -14.69 10.04
CA SER A 5 -16.40 -14.04 10.15
C SER A 5 -16.33 -13.36 11.52
N ASN A 6 -15.61 -13.93 12.49
CA ASN A 6 -15.38 -13.33 13.82
C ASN A 6 -14.52 -12.06 13.81
N SER A 7 -14.31 -11.43 12.65
CA SER A 7 -13.66 -10.13 12.56
C SER A 7 -14.69 -9.06 12.87
N PHE A 8 -14.45 -8.31 13.95
CA PHE A 8 -15.19 -7.11 14.36
C PHE A 8 -15.53 -6.23 13.13
N GLN A 9 -16.75 -6.35 12.63
CA GLN A 9 -17.30 -5.38 11.71
C GLN A 9 -17.84 -4.25 12.57
N LEU A 10 -17.11 -3.13 12.61
CA LEU A 10 -17.51 -1.89 13.31
C LEU A 10 -18.88 -1.34 12.84
N TYR A 11 -19.41 -1.84 11.72
CA TYR A 11 -20.72 -1.51 11.19
C TYR A 11 -21.29 -2.72 10.42
N ARG A 12 -22.46 -3.20 10.83
CA ARG A 12 -23.27 -4.20 10.12
C ARG A 12 -24.53 -3.49 9.62
N PRO A 13 -24.66 -3.18 8.32
CA PRO A 13 -25.88 -2.60 7.79
C PRO A 13 -27.08 -3.53 8.04
N GLU A 14 -28.22 -3.00 8.48
CA GLU A 14 -29.46 -3.78 8.70
C GLU A 14 -29.89 -4.56 7.45
N ALA A 15 -29.62 -4.02 6.26
CA ALA A 15 -29.87 -4.70 4.99
C ALA A 15 -29.19 -6.08 4.87
N TRP A 16 -28.09 -6.32 5.61
CA TRP A 16 -27.41 -7.61 5.62
C TRP A 16 -28.18 -8.70 6.36
N ASP A 17 -29.11 -8.33 7.24
CA ASP A 17 -29.95 -9.28 7.97
C ASP A 17 -31.02 -9.92 7.07
N PHE A 18 -31.37 -9.24 5.99
CA PHE A 18 -32.32 -9.72 4.98
C PHE A 18 -31.65 -10.36 3.77
N THR A 19 -30.31 -10.40 3.72
CA THR A 19 -29.59 -10.94 2.57
C THR A 19 -29.70 -12.46 2.56
N THR A 20 -30.25 -13.01 1.47
CA THR A 20 -30.38 -14.45 1.30
C THR A 20 -29.10 -15.07 0.74
N PHE A 21 -29.00 -16.40 0.80
CA PHE A 21 -27.92 -17.12 0.13
C PHE A 21 -27.92 -16.88 -1.38
N ALA A 22 -29.09 -16.74 -2.00
CA ALA A 22 -29.20 -16.48 -3.44
C ALA A 22 -28.62 -15.10 -3.81
N ASP A 23 -28.84 -14.09 -2.98
CA ASP A 23 -28.27 -12.75 -3.16
C ASP A 23 -26.74 -12.78 -3.07
N GLN A 24 -26.22 -13.47 -2.05
CA GLN A 24 -24.76 -13.66 -1.88
C GLN A 24 -24.15 -14.42 -3.05
N LEU A 25 -24.77 -15.52 -3.48
CA LEU A 25 -24.31 -16.32 -4.62
C LEU A 25 -24.32 -15.51 -5.91
N SER A 26 -25.35 -14.71 -6.15
CA SER A 26 -25.43 -13.79 -7.29
C SER A 26 -24.27 -12.78 -7.26
N GLY A 27 -24.05 -12.13 -6.11
CA GLY A 27 -22.93 -11.20 -5.92
C GLY A 27 -21.57 -11.86 -6.15
N VAL A 28 -21.35 -13.07 -5.62
CA VAL A 28 -20.08 -13.81 -5.81
C VAL A 28 -19.87 -14.21 -7.27
N ARG A 29 -20.93 -14.60 -8.00
CA ARG A 29 -20.84 -14.87 -9.44
C ARG A 29 -20.40 -13.63 -10.22
N HIS A 30 -20.87 -12.45 -9.85
CA HIS A 30 -20.40 -11.20 -10.46
C HIS A 30 -18.94 -10.94 -10.13
N ILE A 31 -18.55 -11.04 -8.86
CA ILE A 31 -17.15 -10.82 -8.43
C ILE A 31 -16.18 -11.81 -9.12
N ALA A 32 -16.55 -13.08 -9.22
CA ALA A 32 -15.73 -14.13 -9.84
C ALA A 32 -15.52 -13.95 -11.36
N ARG A 33 -16.40 -13.18 -12.03
CA ARG A 33 -16.29 -12.82 -13.46
C ARG A 33 -15.34 -11.66 -13.72
N ILE A 34 -14.96 -10.90 -12.69
CA ILE A 34 -13.98 -9.83 -12.82
C ILE A 34 -12.59 -10.47 -12.91
N SER A 35 -11.90 -10.20 -14.01
CA SER A 35 -10.53 -10.65 -14.28
C SER A 35 -9.50 -9.92 -13.42
N LYS A 36 -8.32 -10.52 -13.29
CA LYS A 36 -7.17 -9.89 -12.62
C LYS A 36 -6.71 -8.63 -13.32
N ALA A 37 -6.82 -8.60 -14.65
CA ALA A 37 -6.50 -7.43 -15.46
C ALA A 37 -7.44 -6.27 -15.12
N GLU A 38 -8.74 -6.50 -15.13
CA GLU A 38 -9.76 -5.50 -14.77
C GLU A 38 -9.55 -4.98 -13.33
N ILE A 39 -9.21 -5.86 -12.36
CA ILE A 39 -8.92 -5.43 -10.98
C ILE A 39 -7.67 -4.54 -10.91
N ARG A 40 -6.58 -4.93 -11.59
CA ARG A 40 -5.34 -4.15 -11.61
C ARG A 40 -5.52 -2.80 -12.29
N GLU A 41 -6.24 -2.79 -13.41
CA GLU A 41 -6.59 -1.57 -14.13
C GLU A 41 -7.43 -0.63 -13.26
N ALA A 42 -8.48 -1.14 -12.60
CA ALA A 42 -9.29 -0.32 -11.70
C ALA A 42 -8.45 0.31 -10.55
N VAL A 43 -7.48 -0.44 -10.02
CA VAL A 43 -6.60 0.04 -8.95
C VAL A 43 -5.55 1.04 -9.45
N SER A 44 -5.09 0.92 -10.70
CA SER A 44 -4.02 1.77 -11.24
C SER A 44 -4.41 3.24 -11.36
N HIS A 45 -5.71 3.52 -11.50
CA HIS A 45 -6.26 4.88 -11.50
C HIS A 45 -6.25 5.56 -10.11
N GLY A 46 -5.92 4.84 -9.04
CA GLY A 46 -6.07 5.31 -7.65
C GLY A 46 -5.08 6.39 -7.18
N GLY A 47 -4.15 6.86 -8.02
CA GLY A 47 -3.15 7.88 -7.66
C GLY A 47 -2.14 7.47 -6.56
N MET A 48 -2.33 6.29 -5.97
CA MET A 48 -1.44 5.69 -4.96
C MET A 48 -0.13 5.23 -5.60
N PRO A 49 0.97 5.09 -4.83
CA PRO A 49 2.20 4.48 -5.33
C PRO A 49 2.02 3.03 -5.78
N ASP A 50 2.89 2.58 -6.67
CA ASP A 50 2.91 1.23 -7.27
C ASP A 50 2.80 0.10 -6.22
N PHE A 51 3.61 0.12 -5.16
CA PHE A 51 3.62 -0.92 -4.15
C PHE A 51 2.30 -1.04 -3.36
N TYR A 52 1.53 0.06 -3.28
CA TYR A 52 0.16 0.04 -2.76
C TYR A 52 -0.82 -0.55 -3.77
N GLN A 53 -0.73 -0.10 -5.02
CA GLN A 53 -1.58 -0.60 -6.09
C GLN A 53 -1.43 -2.13 -6.22
N ASP A 54 -0.20 -2.62 -6.24
CA ASP A 54 0.12 -4.05 -6.32
C ASP A 54 -0.43 -4.82 -5.12
N SER A 55 -0.21 -4.29 -3.90
CA SER A 55 -0.69 -4.93 -2.67
C SER A 55 -2.22 -4.95 -2.60
N LEU A 56 -2.88 -3.86 -2.97
CA LEU A 56 -4.34 -3.75 -2.96
C LEU A 56 -4.96 -4.65 -4.03
N ALA A 57 -4.46 -4.59 -5.27
CA ALA A 57 -4.91 -5.44 -6.36
C ALA A 57 -4.77 -6.92 -5.99
N TRP A 58 -3.61 -7.33 -5.45
CA TRP A 58 -3.43 -8.72 -5.00
C TRP A 58 -4.44 -9.12 -3.92
N ARG A 59 -4.68 -8.27 -2.91
CA ARG A 59 -5.67 -8.57 -1.84
C ARG A 59 -7.10 -8.70 -2.40
N LEU A 60 -7.48 -7.84 -3.35
CA LEU A 60 -8.79 -7.91 -4.02
C LEU A 60 -8.94 -9.20 -4.83
N ILE A 61 -7.92 -9.57 -5.60
CA ILE A 61 -7.89 -10.83 -6.36
C ILE A 61 -7.96 -12.02 -5.40
N LYS A 62 -7.18 -11.99 -4.31
CA LYS A 62 -7.19 -13.06 -3.31
C LYS A 62 -8.56 -13.23 -2.66
N ARG A 63 -9.26 -12.12 -2.40
CA ARG A 63 -10.63 -12.12 -1.88
C ARG A 63 -11.63 -12.67 -2.89
N ARG A 64 -11.53 -12.29 -4.17
CA ARG A 64 -12.32 -12.87 -5.26
C ARG A 64 -12.15 -14.39 -5.30
N ASP A 65 -10.91 -14.88 -5.28
CA ASP A 65 -10.61 -16.32 -5.32
C ASP A 65 -11.18 -17.06 -4.09
N LEU A 66 -11.09 -16.45 -2.91
CA LEU A 66 -11.65 -17.00 -1.68
C LEU A 66 -13.18 -17.12 -1.77
N LEU A 67 -13.86 -16.07 -2.24
CA LEU A 67 -15.31 -16.07 -2.42
C LEU A 67 -15.74 -17.12 -3.44
N ALA A 68 -15.06 -17.19 -4.59
CA ALA A 68 -15.32 -18.21 -5.61
C ALA A 68 -15.16 -19.63 -5.05
N LYS A 69 -14.13 -19.87 -4.24
CA LYS A 69 -13.93 -21.16 -3.56
C LYS A 69 -15.05 -21.48 -2.57
N VAL A 70 -15.43 -20.53 -1.71
CA VAL A 70 -16.46 -20.74 -0.67
C VAL A 70 -17.83 -21.06 -1.28
N TYR A 71 -18.18 -20.42 -2.39
CA TYR A 71 -19.48 -20.60 -3.06
C TYR A 71 -19.44 -21.60 -4.22
N ASN A 72 -18.31 -22.28 -4.44
CA ASN A 72 -18.09 -23.23 -5.53
C ASN A 72 -18.44 -22.64 -6.92
N VAL A 73 -17.92 -21.44 -7.20
CA VAL A 73 -18.11 -20.73 -8.47
C VAL A 73 -16.80 -20.76 -9.26
N ALA A 74 -16.89 -20.96 -10.59
CA ALA A 74 -15.73 -20.91 -11.47
C ALA A 74 -15.18 -19.48 -11.59
N LEU A 75 -13.85 -19.35 -11.56
CA LEU A 75 -13.16 -18.10 -11.85
C LEU A 75 -13.06 -17.92 -13.37
N ARG A 76 -13.07 -16.65 -13.82
CA ARG A 76 -12.83 -16.32 -15.24
C ARG A 76 -11.39 -16.56 -15.68
N ASP A 77 -10.44 -16.36 -14.77
CA ASP A 77 -9.01 -16.54 -14.99
C ASP A 77 -8.34 -17.25 -13.81
N ASP A 78 -7.03 -17.40 -13.87
CA ASP A 78 -6.25 -18.08 -12.85
C ASP A 78 -6.20 -17.30 -11.52
N ARG A 79 -5.78 -17.99 -10.46
CA ARG A 79 -5.75 -17.46 -9.09
C ARG A 79 -4.72 -16.32 -8.93
N ALA A 80 -4.78 -15.66 -7.77
CA ALA A 80 -3.98 -14.49 -7.39
C ALA A 80 -2.46 -14.67 -7.50
N GLY A 81 -1.95 -15.91 -7.47
CA GLY A 81 -0.53 -16.20 -7.40
C GLY A 81 0.08 -15.80 -6.04
N GLU A 82 1.39 -15.56 -6.04
CA GLU A 82 2.15 -15.18 -4.85
C GLU A 82 1.89 -13.72 -4.43
N ALA A 83 2.02 -13.47 -3.13
CA ALA A 83 1.84 -12.14 -2.58
C ALA A 83 3.08 -11.27 -2.92
N PRO A 84 2.90 -10.07 -3.50
CA PRO A 84 4.02 -9.22 -3.92
C PRO A 84 4.89 -8.80 -2.73
N THR A 85 6.20 -8.74 -2.96
CA THR A 85 7.16 -8.07 -2.07
C THR A 85 7.85 -7.00 -2.90
N VAL A 86 7.76 -5.75 -2.45
CA VAL A 86 8.36 -4.61 -3.12
C VAL A 86 9.51 -4.11 -2.26
N ALA A 87 10.71 -4.18 -2.83
CA ALA A 87 11.96 -3.84 -2.19
C ALA A 87 12.73 -2.90 -3.13
N VAL A 88 13.19 -1.78 -2.58
CA VAL A 88 13.88 -0.74 -3.35
C VAL A 88 15.29 -0.59 -2.79
N PRO A 89 16.34 -0.92 -3.55
CA PRO A 89 17.70 -0.70 -3.09
C PRO A 89 17.98 0.81 -3.02
N LEU A 90 18.71 1.24 -1.99
CA LEU A 90 19.10 2.66 -1.78
C LEU A 90 20.58 2.79 -1.40
N SER A 91 21.39 1.77 -1.69
CA SER A 91 22.76 1.67 -1.21
C SER A 91 23.65 2.68 -1.92
N SER A 92 23.56 2.73 -3.24
CA SER A 92 24.31 3.66 -4.08
C SER A 92 23.54 4.93 -4.37
N ARG A 93 24.25 6.01 -4.68
CA ARG A 93 23.62 7.28 -5.09
C ARG A 93 22.76 7.13 -6.34
N SER A 94 23.17 6.29 -7.30
CA SER A 94 22.38 5.98 -8.49
C SER A 94 21.06 5.29 -8.16
N GLU A 95 21.06 4.36 -7.22
CA GLU A 95 19.84 3.69 -6.75
C GLU A 95 18.90 4.69 -6.05
N ARG A 96 19.44 5.55 -5.20
CA ARG A 96 18.68 6.64 -4.56
C ARG A 96 18.08 7.60 -5.58
N ALA A 97 18.85 7.97 -6.61
CA ALA A 97 18.39 8.85 -7.67
C ALA A 97 17.29 8.20 -8.53
N ALA A 98 17.41 6.91 -8.82
CA ALA A 98 16.35 6.15 -9.50
C ALA A 98 15.07 6.10 -8.67
N ALA A 99 15.16 5.77 -7.37
CA ALA A 99 14.02 5.77 -6.47
C ALA A 99 13.36 7.16 -6.35
N ALA A 100 14.17 8.22 -6.26
CA ALA A 100 13.70 9.60 -6.24
C ALA A 100 12.88 9.94 -7.49
N ALA A 101 13.36 9.54 -8.67
CA ALA A 101 12.65 9.75 -9.93
C ALA A 101 11.35 8.93 -10.01
N THR A 102 11.38 7.65 -9.65
CA THR A 102 10.20 6.77 -9.66
C THR A 102 9.09 7.29 -8.77
N TYR A 103 9.43 7.71 -7.54
CA TYR A 103 8.44 8.16 -6.56
C TYR A 103 8.15 9.66 -6.57
N GLN A 104 8.84 10.41 -7.45
CA GLN A 104 8.74 11.86 -7.59
C GLN A 104 8.99 12.59 -6.26
N VAL A 105 10.06 12.19 -5.57
CA VAL A 105 10.51 12.80 -4.31
C VAL A 105 11.93 13.36 -4.51
N PRO A 106 12.34 14.42 -3.79
CA PRO A 106 13.68 14.95 -3.93
C PRO A 106 14.70 13.94 -3.43
N LEU A 107 15.78 13.75 -4.19
CA LEU A 107 16.90 12.91 -3.79
C LEU A 107 17.46 13.32 -2.41
N SER A 108 17.52 14.62 -2.16
CA SER A 108 17.99 15.17 -0.89
C SER A 108 17.16 14.71 0.31
N GLU A 109 15.86 14.44 0.17
CA GLU A 109 15.03 13.95 1.27
C GLU A 109 15.33 12.48 1.61
N ILE A 110 15.68 11.67 0.60
CA ILE A 110 16.16 10.29 0.81
C ILE A 110 17.51 10.31 1.52
N GLU A 111 18.45 11.12 1.03
CA GLU A 111 19.80 11.24 1.59
C GLU A 111 19.76 11.75 3.05
N LYS A 112 18.94 12.77 3.34
CA LYS A 112 18.74 13.28 4.71
C LYS A 112 18.20 12.20 5.65
N ASP A 113 17.23 11.40 5.21
CA ASP A 113 16.66 10.35 6.07
C ASP A 113 17.66 9.22 6.33
N LEU A 114 18.48 8.87 5.34
CA LEU A 114 19.56 7.88 5.50
C LEU A 114 20.67 8.39 6.44
N VAL A 115 21.02 9.67 6.38
CA VAL A 115 21.94 10.29 7.35
C VAL A 115 21.33 10.28 8.75
N ARG A 116 20.05 10.68 8.88
CA ARG A 116 19.31 10.69 10.17
C ARG A 116 19.25 9.30 10.82
N THR A 117 19.12 8.26 10.01
CA THR A 117 19.09 6.86 10.48
C THR A 117 20.47 6.23 10.64
N GLY A 118 21.54 6.97 10.32
CA GLY A 118 22.93 6.53 10.49
C GLY A 118 23.45 5.62 9.37
N ASN A 119 22.67 5.40 8.31
CA ASN A 119 22.99 4.53 7.17
C ASN A 119 23.89 5.20 6.13
N LEU A 120 23.91 6.54 6.09
CA LEU A 120 24.76 7.35 5.20
C LEU A 120 25.59 8.35 6.02
N ASP A 121 26.81 8.63 5.58
CA ASP A 121 27.67 9.64 6.21
C ASP A 121 27.21 11.06 5.80
N ALA A 122 27.02 11.94 6.79
CA ALA A 122 26.60 13.32 6.59
C ALA A 122 27.58 14.12 5.72
N PHE A 123 28.87 13.77 5.74
CA PHE A 123 29.90 14.45 4.96
C PHE A 123 30.07 13.88 3.55
N HIS A 124 29.46 12.73 3.25
CA HIS A 124 29.64 12.00 1.99
C HIS A 124 28.29 11.52 1.41
N LEU A 125 27.39 12.47 1.13
CA LEU A 125 26.04 12.16 0.59
C LEU A 125 26.07 11.43 -0.77
N SER A 126 27.14 11.64 -1.55
CA SER A 126 27.34 10.97 -2.83
C SER A 126 27.92 9.57 -2.72
N GLY A 127 28.35 9.16 -1.52
CA GLY A 127 28.92 7.84 -1.26
C GLY A 127 27.86 6.76 -1.11
N ASP A 128 28.32 5.52 -0.99
CA ASP A 128 27.44 4.40 -0.67
C ASP A 128 27.04 4.42 0.81
N THR A 129 25.95 3.74 1.14
CA THR A 129 25.58 3.48 2.54
C THR A 129 26.64 2.59 3.22
N LYS A 130 26.71 2.65 4.55
CA LYS A 130 27.69 1.86 5.34
C LYS A 130 27.56 0.35 5.13
N GLU A 131 26.33 -0.11 4.90
CA GLU A 131 25.98 -1.48 4.56
C GLU A 131 24.98 -1.46 3.41
N THR A 132 24.81 -2.59 2.72
CA THR A 132 23.77 -2.74 1.68
C THR A 132 22.40 -2.43 2.28
N PHE A 133 21.76 -1.37 1.80
CA PHE A 133 20.48 -0.90 2.29
C PHE A 133 19.38 -1.13 1.26
N ILE A 134 18.37 -1.90 1.66
CA ILE A 134 17.18 -2.19 0.86
C ILE A 134 15.95 -1.76 1.66
N ASP A 135 15.21 -0.80 1.12
CA ASP A 135 13.95 -0.35 1.71
C ASP A 135 12.81 -1.27 1.27
N ILE A 136 12.31 -2.09 2.20
CA ILE A 136 11.20 -3.01 1.93
C ILE A 136 9.90 -2.27 2.15
N LEU A 137 9.25 -1.82 1.08
CA LEU A 137 8.01 -1.04 1.15
C LEU A 137 6.79 -1.92 1.43
N ALA A 138 6.77 -3.12 0.86
CA ALA A 138 5.74 -4.12 1.08
C ALA A 138 6.38 -5.51 1.18
N HIS A 139 5.93 -6.32 2.12
CA HIS A 139 6.33 -7.72 2.24
C HIS A 139 5.11 -8.62 2.23
N LYS A 140 5.02 -9.55 1.28
CA LYS A 140 3.86 -10.45 1.11
C LYS A 140 2.51 -9.69 1.12
N ALA A 141 2.38 -8.67 0.26
CA ALA A 141 1.25 -7.76 0.16
C ALA A 141 0.91 -6.98 1.45
N THR A 142 1.80 -6.97 2.44
CA THR A 142 1.66 -6.19 3.68
C THR A 142 2.55 -4.97 3.60
N ILE A 143 1.93 -3.79 3.51
CA ILE A 143 2.64 -2.52 3.51
C ILE A 143 3.36 -2.33 4.84
N ARG A 144 4.64 -1.96 4.81
CA ARG A 144 5.39 -1.64 6.02
C ARG A 144 4.97 -0.28 6.58
N PRO A 145 4.95 -0.11 7.92
CA PRO A 145 4.71 1.18 8.53
C PRO A 145 5.71 2.24 8.04
N CYS A 146 5.25 3.48 7.86
CA CYS A 146 6.07 4.59 7.39
C CYS A 146 7.29 4.84 8.29
N GLU A 147 7.19 4.49 9.58
CA GLU A 147 8.25 4.62 10.58
C GLU A 147 9.43 3.68 10.29
N LYS A 148 9.17 2.57 9.59
CA LYS A 148 10.14 1.50 9.29
C LYS A 148 10.70 1.56 7.87
N THR A 149 10.24 2.52 7.05
CA THR A 149 10.69 2.71 5.67
C THR A 149 11.16 4.15 5.46
N VAL A 150 12.06 4.32 4.50
CA VAL A 150 12.55 5.64 4.09
C VAL A 150 11.53 6.25 3.12
N LEU A 151 11.25 5.54 2.02
CA LEU A 151 10.43 6.05 0.93
C LEU A 151 8.97 6.24 1.34
N SER A 152 8.33 5.29 2.04
CA SER A 152 6.91 5.50 2.43
C SER A 152 6.74 6.66 3.40
N GLY A 153 7.71 6.88 4.29
CA GLY A 153 7.72 8.05 5.16
C GLY A 153 7.89 9.36 4.40
N ILE A 154 8.80 9.42 3.42
CA ILE A 154 8.97 10.60 2.56
C ILE A 154 7.71 10.83 1.72
N ILE A 155 7.18 9.81 1.05
CA ILE A 155 5.98 9.92 0.20
C ILE A 155 4.79 10.45 1.02
N ARG A 156 4.61 9.95 2.25
CA ARG A 156 3.58 10.44 3.17
C ARG A 156 3.68 11.95 3.41
N ASP A 157 4.89 12.39 3.69
CA ASP A 157 5.14 13.73 4.22
C ASP A 157 5.44 14.78 3.15
N TYR A 158 5.87 14.35 1.95
CA TYR A 158 6.27 15.21 0.84
C TYR A 158 5.18 15.33 -0.24
N ARG A 159 4.47 14.24 -0.54
CA ARG A 159 3.45 14.22 -1.60
C ARG A 159 2.06 14.34 -0.96
N HIS A 160 1.39 15.47 -1.13
CA HIS A 160 -0.01 15.64 -0.73
C HIS A 160 -0.94 15.65 -1.95
N PRO A 161 -2.09 14.96 -1.93
CA PRO A 161 -2.48 13.89 -1.01
C PRO A 161 -1.87 12.55 -1.45
N SER A 162 -0.99 11.94 -0.65
CA SER A 162 -0.42 10.62 -0.98
C SER A 162 -1.28 9.44 -0.51
N GLY A 163 -2.31 9.68 0.31
CA GLY A 163 -3.11 8.62 0.94
C GLY A 163 -2.45 7.95 2.16
N PHE A 164 -1.25 8.37 2.54
CA PHE A 164 -0.50 7.85 3.71
C PHE A 164 -0.66 8.74 4.95
N VAL A 165 -1.26 9.92 4.80
CA VAL A 165 -1.46 10.86 5.90
C VAL A 165 -2.32 10.17 6.95
N MET A 166 -1.90 10.22 8.22
CA MET A 166 -2.72 9.66 9.29
C MET A 166 -4.11 10.27 9.23
N ARG A 167 -5.13 9.42 9.41
CA ARG A 167 -6.52 9.85 9.41
C ARG A 167 -6.67 10.98 10.43
N MET A 168 -7.00 12.18 9.96
CA MET A 168 -7.29 13.30 10.84
C MET A 168 -8.51 12.92 11.67
N ASN A 169 -8.37 13.00 13.00
CA ASN A 169 -9.49 12.82 13.89
C ASN A 169 -10.39 14.06 13.80
N ARG A 170 -11.70 13.91 14.02
CA ARG A 170 -12.66 15.04 14.05
C ARG A 170 -12.24 16.14 15.03
N PHE A 171 -11.54 15.78 16.10
CA PHE A 171 -11.01 16.74 17.08
C PHE A 171 -9.88 17.63 16.54
N ASN A 172 -9.18 17.20 15.50
CA ASN A 172 -8.09 17.93 14.87
C ASN A 172 -8.44 18.28 13.41
N ASP A 173 -9.74 18.25 13.08
CA ASP A 173 -10.22 18.59 11.75
C ASP A 173 -10.02 20.10 11.50
N GLY A 174 -9.49 20.46 10.33
CA GLY A 174 -9.10 21.84 10.01
C GLY A 174 -7.71 22.29 10.49
N GLU A 175 -7.02 21.53 11.34
CA GLU A 175 -5.63 21.83 11.70
C GLU A 175 -4.68 21.50 10.53
N PRO A 176 -3.70 22.35 10.21
CA PRO A 176 -2.75 22.07 9.15
C PRO A 176 -1.94 20.81 9.50
N TYR A 177 -1.80 19.91 8.52
CA TYR A 177 -0.96 18.72 8.69
C TYR A 177 0.46 19.12 9.05
N ARG A 178 0.98 18.57 10.16
CA ARG A 178 2.37 18.71 10.57
C ARG A 178 3.10 17.40 10.32
N SER A 179 3.98 17.40 9.32
CA SER A 179 4.88 16.28 9.11
C SER A 179 5.72 16.05 10.37
N ARG A 180 5.80 14.78 10.79
CA ARG A 180 6.60 14.38 11.95
C ARG A 180 8.08 14.20 11.61
N ARG A 181 8.43 14.11 10.32
CA ARG A 181 9.81 13.89 9.85
C ARG A 181 10.44 15.11 9.18
N TYR A 182 9.64 15.96 8.55
CA TYR A 182 10.11 17.09 7.75
C TYR A 182 9.46 18.37 8.24
N LYS A 183 10.26 19.40 8.51
CA LYS A 183 9.70 20.75 8.61
C LYS A 183 9.29 21.13 7.20
N SER A 184 7.99 21.26 6.95
CA SER A 184 7.51 21.88 5.71
C SER A 184 8.13 23.27 5.65
N SER A 185 9.17 23.44 4.83
CA SER A 185 9.61 24.76 4.42
C SER A 185 8.52 25.27 3.50
N LYS A 186 7.73 26.22 4.01
CA LYS A 186 6.91 27.08 3.16
C LYS A 186 7.81 27.86 2.22
#